data_AF-A0A478FSF9-F1
#
_entry.id   AF-A0A478FSF9-F1
#
_cell.length_a   1.000
_cell.length_b   1.000
_cell.length_c   1.000
_cell.angle_alpha   90.00
_cell.angle_beta   90.00
_cell.angle_gamma   90.00
#
_symmetry.space_group_name_H-M   'P 1'
#
loop_
_entity.id
_entity.type
_entity.pdbx_description
1 polymer ?
#
loop_
_entity_poly.entity_id
_entity_poly.type
_entity_poly.pdbx_seq_one_letter_code
_entity_poly.pdbx_strand_id
1 'polypeptide(L)'
;MKVFSYLFTKYGIPILFVGSIGGGVKLYFNKTWYSFQSVSSAKEFLDANLPALEKHKSYLEVLQEAKYTVVNKDTSEQVLQNILTQRLFPTRHAQLHYPVNRMFSGSKAVTFKQQTYTNQGGKTIKYLEKPTKEDTENLKQACIQALAGTKPESQFAVPRDNATKENKETFSELSRLREWCTEPKVKHVLARHKLTLLNTDENKHEDDTDWKEVIAGGWFKKEGDKKNWESQTFIKDTSTFLGNKKDSNGIESISDVTEEQIKALKKQCQVALEKNFERKSFYLTKDFIDDIKDGNKPDSIDEFQEAALFCSKPMSAGDYVKKAMQGIVDEKLDAADKQDYCFVDGKDKPNDYSEIKTNNPMSGKTFWCAVRMVYDPKK
;
A
#
# COMPACT_ATOMS: atom_id res chain seq x y z
N MET A 1 36.13 -24.93 -34.27
CA MET A 1 37.29 -24.32 -34.95
C MET A 1 37.38 -24.58 -36.46
N LYS A 2 36.31 -24.96 -37.18
CA LYS A 2 36.34 -25.16 -38.66
C LYS A 2 35.55 -24.13 -39.48
N VAL A 3 34.68 -23.35 -38.84
CA VAL A 3 33.89 -22.28 -39.49
C VAL A 3 34.70 -20.98 -39.62
N PHE A 4 35.58 -20.71 -38.65
CA PHE A 4 36.44 -19.53 -38.63
C PHE A 4 37.47 -19.53 -39.76
N SER A 5 38.01 -20.69 -40.12
CA SER A 5 39.01 -20.83 -41.19
C SER A 5 38.44 -20.65 -42.60
N TYR A 6 37.17 -21.02 -42.84
CA TYR A 6 36.55 -20.92 -44.17
C TYR A 6 36.20 -19.48 -44.57
N LEU A 7 35.80 -18.65 -43.61
CA LEU A 7 35.51 -17.23 -43.85
C LEU A 7 36.79 -16.40 -44.01
N PHE A 8 37.89 -16.80 -43.34
CA PHE A 8 39.18 -16.12 -43.39
C PHE A 8 39.89 -16.20 -44.74
N THR A 9 39.64 -17.24 -45.55
CA THR A 9 40.33 -17.42 -46.85
C THR A 9 39.59 -16.78 -48.02
N LYS A 10 38.29 -16.47 -47.88
CA LYS A 10 37.43 -16.04 -49.01
C LYS A 10 37.33 -14.53 -49.20
N TYR A 11 37.59 -13.71 -48.16
CA TYR A 11 37.30 -12.28 -48.19
C TYR A 11 38.50 -11.33 -48.08
N GLY A 12 39.73 -11.86 -48.08
CA GLY A 12 40.94 -11.03 -48.09
C GLY A 12 41.17 -10.29 -46.76
N ILE A 13 42.44 -10.09 -46.43
CA ILE A 13 42.89 -9.58 -45.14
C ILE A 13 42.54 -8.09 -44.99
N PRO A 14 41.85 -7.64 -43.93
CA PRO A 14 42.07 -6.31 -43.38
C PRO A 14 43.21 -6.42 -42.36
N ILE A 15 44.36 -5.84 -42.68
CA ILE A 15 45.48 -5.79 -41.72
C ILE A 15 45.05 -4.90 -40.56
N LEU A 16 44.90 -5.49 -39.38
CA LEU A 16 44.51 -4.80 -38.16
C LEU A 16 45.77 -4.25 -37.47
N PHE A 17 46.05 -2.96 -37.64
CA PHE A 17 47.07 -2.28 -36.83
C PHE A 17 46.41 -1.74 -35.55
N VAL A 18 46.80 -2.29 -34.40
CA VAL A 18 46.43 -1.76 -33.08
C VAL A 18 47.60 -0.92 -32.57
N GLY A 19 47.47 0.40 -32.64
CA GLY A 19 48.39 1.35 -32.02
C GLY A 19 47.67 2.08 -30.88
N SER A 20 48.20 2.01 -29.65
CA SER A 20 47.63 2.65 -28.47
C SER A 20 48.32 3.97 -28.17
N ILE A 21 47.74 5.12 -28.58
CA ILE A 21 47.91 6.40 -27.87
C ILE A 21 46.62 7.23 -28.05
N GLY A 22 45.81 7.35 -26.99
CA GLY A 22 44.64 8.23 -26.93
C GLY A 22 43.31 7.60 -27.36
N GLY A 23 42.29 7.68 -26.49
CA GLY A 23 41.01 6.98 -26.65
C GLY A 23 40.26 7.30 -27.95
N GLY A 24 40.28 6.35 -28.88
CA GLY A 24 39.46 6.32 -30.09
C GLY A 24 40.01 5.29 -31.08
N VAL A 25 39.22 4.27 -31.43
CA VAL A 25 39.57 3.33 -32.50
C VAL A 25 39.34 4.03 -33.84
N LYS A 26 40.41 4.37 -34.57
CA LYS A 26 40.32 4.87 -35.95
C LYS A 26 40.49 3.70 -36.93
N LEU A 27 39.44 3.41 -37.68
CA LEU A 27 39.50 2.46 -38.80
C LEU A 27 39.85 3.23 -40.08
N TYR A 28 41.00 2.92 -40.69
CA TYR A 28 41.42 3.47 -41.98
C TYR A 28 41.19 2.43 -43.07
N PHE A 29 40.29 2.72 -44.00
CA PHE A 29 40.11 1.91 -45.21
C PHE A 29 41.04 2.44 -46.30
N ASN A 30 41.96 1.60 -46.78
CA ASN A 30 42.82 1.96 -47.90
C ASN A 30 41.96 2.15 -49.15
N LYS A 31 42.23 3.23 -49.90
CA LYS A 31 41.49 3.66 -51.07
C LYS A 31 41.88 2.78 -52.26
N THR A 32 41.47 1.52 -52.25
CA THR A 32 41.64 0.60 -53.37
C THR A 32 40.29 0.35 -54.03
N TRP A 33 40.24 0.68 -55.31
CA TRP A 33 39.07 0.77 -56.18
C TRP A 33 38.44 -0.61 -56.43
N TYR A 34 37.58 -1.07 -55.53
CA TYR A 34 36.63 -2.14 -55.83
C TYR A 34 35.23 -1.71 -55.41
N SER A 35 34.29 -1.99 -56.31
CA SER A 35 32.93 -1.46 -56.38
C SER A 35 32.21 -1.42 -55.03
N PHE A 36 31.77 -0.23 -54.63
CA PHE A 36 30.69 -0.05 -53.66
C PHE A 36 29.38 -0.49 -54.31
N GLN A 37 29.12 -1.80 -54.35
CA GLN A 37 27.76 -2.30 -54.34
C GLN A 37 27.44 -2.66 -52.88
N SER A 38 26.39 -2.01 -52.34
CA SER A 38 25.77 -2.28 -51.05
C SER A 38 26.37 -1.60 -49.80
N VAL A 39 26.15 -0.28 -49.68
CA VAL A 39 26.16 0.42 -48.37
C VAL A 39 25.07 -0.13 -47.43
N SER A 40 24.06 -0.83 -47.97
CA SER A 40 22.99 -1.48 -47.18
C SER A 40 23.48 -2.67 -46.36
N SER A 41 24.40 -3.48 -46.91
CA SER A 41 24.88 -4.70 -46.24
C SER A 41 25.81 -4.43 -45.06
N ALA A 42 26.56 -3.32 -45.05
CA ALA A 42 27.39 -2.94 -43.90
C ALA A 42 26.54 -2.48 -42.72
N LYS A 43 25.44 -1.76 -42.98
CA LYS A 43 24.47 -1.36 -41.95
C LYS A 43 23.69 -2.56 -41.43
N GLU A 44 23.23 -3.44 -42.31
CA GLU A 44 22.59 -4.72 -41.93
C GLU A 44 23.55 -5.64 -41.16
N PHE A 45 24.83 -5.69 -41.50
CA PHE A 45 25.83 -6.50 -40.78
C PHE A 45 26.15 -5.92 -39.40
N LEU A 46 26.18 -4.58 -39.25
CA LEU A 46 26.34 -3.92 -37.96
C LEU A 46 25.09 -4.06 -37.09
N ASP A 47 23.89 -3.88 -37.66
CA ASP A 47 22.61 -4.03 -36.95
C ASP A 47 22.31 -5.50 -36.59
N ALA A 48 22.83 -6.48 -37.36
CA ALA A 48 22.66 -7.91 -37.08
C ALA A 48 23.69 -8.50 -36.09
N ASN A 49 24.85 -7.85 -35.89
CA ASN A 49 25.95 -8.40 -35.09
C ASN A 49 26.41 -7.54 -33.91
N LEU A 50 25.93 -6.30 -33.78
CA LEU A 50 26.10 -5.55 -32.53
C LEU A 50 24.94 -5.92 -31.59
N PRO A 51 25.20 -6.48 -30.40
CA PRO A 51 24.15 -6.63 -29.41
C PRO A 51 23.55 -5.25 -29.15
N ALA A 52 22.23 -5.13 -29.31
CA ALA A 52 21.52 -3.90 -29.01
C ALA A 52 21.97 -3.44 -27.62
N LEU A 53 22.42 -2.18 -27.50
CA LEU A 53 22.88 -1.65 -26.23
C LEU A 53 21.72 -1.81 -25.23
N GLU A 54 21.88 -2.71 -24.27
CA GLU A 54 20.81 -3.00 -23.32
C GLU A 54 20.53 -1.71 -22.55
N LYS A 55 19.29 -1.21 -22.66
CA LYS A 55 18.91 0.04 -22.02
C LYS A 55 18.70 -0.21 -20.52
N HIS A 56 19.40 0.54 -19.69
CA HIS A 56 19.24 0.50 -18.24
C HIS A 56 18.27 1.58 -17.78
N LYS A 57 17.50 1.28 -16.74
CA LYS A 57 16.69 2.22 -15.98
C LYS A 57 16.95 2.07 -14.49
N SER A 58 16.83 3.17 -13.76
CA SER A 58 16.81 3.17 -12.30
C SER A 58 15.42 2.83 -11.77
N TYR A 59 15.35 2.36 -10.52
CA TYR A 59 14.06 2.20 -9.83
C TYR A 59 13.31 3.54 -9.70
N LEU A 60 14.05 4.64 -9.52
CA LEU A 60 13.51 6.00 -9.49
C LEU A 60 12.71 6.32 -10.77
N GLU A 61 13.34 6.14 -11.93
CA GLU A 61 12.71 6.43 -13.23
C GLU A 61 11.45 5.59 -13.44
N VAL A 62 11.52 4.28 -13.15
CA VAL A 62 10.38 3.36 -13.32
C VAL A 62 9.19 3.77 -12.43
N LEU A 63 9.43 4.18 -11.20
CA LEU A 63 8.37 4.61 -10.28
C LEU A 63 7.77 5.98 -10.68
N GLN A 64 8.60 6.92 -11.14
CA GLN A 64 8.14 8.23 -11.60
C GLN A 64 7.35 8.15 -12.91
N GLU A 65 7.76 7.29 -13.85
CA GLU A 65 7.00 6.97 -15.06
C GLU A 65 5.59 6.44 -14.71
N ALA A 66 5.51 5.61 -13.67
CA ALA A 66 4.26 5.10 -13.10
C ALA A 66 3.51 6.10 -12.19
N LYS A 67 3.91 7.38 -12.17
CA LYS A 67 3.27 8.49 -11.45
C LYS A 67 3.28 8.37 -9.92
N TYR A 68 4.25 7.66 -9.36
CA TYR A 68 4.48 7.71 -7.91
C TYR A 68 5.33 8.92 -7.54
N THR A 69 4.94 9.59 -6.45
CA THR A 69 5.81 10.53 -5.75
C THR A 69 6.78 9.73 -4.90
N VAL A 70 8.08 9.85 -5.18
CA VAL A 70 9.15 9.09 -4.53
C VAL A 70 9.80 9.90 -3.40
N VAL A 71 10.28 9.20 -2.38
CA VAL A 71 11.04 9.79 -1.28
C VAL A 71 12.31 10.44 -1.83
N ASN A 72 12.55 11.69 -1.43
CA ASN A 72 13.73 12.46 -1.81
C ASN A 72 14.27 13.26 -0.60
N LYS A 73 15.22 14.17 -0.85
CA LYS A 73 15.85 14.97 0.21
C LYS A 73 14.85 15.87 0.94
N ASP A 74 13.86 16.38 0.23
CA ASP A 74 12.86 17.34 0.68
C ASP A 74 11.63 16.67 1.33
N THR A 75 11.51 15.34 1.23
CA THR A 75 10.44 14.60 1.91
C THR A 75 10.50 14.85 3.42
N SER A 76 9.37 15.28 3.98
CA SER A 76 9.26 15.67 5.39
C SER A 76 9.31 14.46 6.33
N GLU A 77 9.72 14.71 7.58
CA GLU A 77 9.74 13.70 8.64
C GLU A 77 8.37 13.05 8.83
N GLN A 78 7.30 13.85 8.82
CA GLN A 78 5.93 13.35 8.98
C GLN A 78 5.53 12.34 7.90
N VAL A 79 5.91 12.59 6.64
CA VAL A 79 5.63 11.65 5.54
C VAL A 79 6.41 10.35 5.75
N LEU A 80 7.66 10.41 6.19
CA LEU A 80 8.47 9.23 6.48
C LEU A 80 7.92 8.42 7.67
N GLN A 81 7.44 9.08 8.71
CA GLN A 81 6.75 8.42 9.84
C GLN A 81 5.51 7.67 9.36
N ASN A 82 4.72 8.27 8.47
CA ASN A 82 3.54 7.65 7.88
C ASN A 82 3.93 6.45 7.00
N ILE A 83 5.01 6.54 6.21
CA ILE A 83 5.53 5.42 5.42
C ILE A 83 5.90 4.23 6.32
N LEU A 84 6.62 4.46 7.41
CA LEU A 84 7.02 3.39 8.35
C LEU A 84 5.82 2.73 9.06
N THR A 85 4.76 3.50 9.29
CA THR A 85 3.56 3.06 10.03
C THR A 85 2.37 2.68 9.13
N GLN A 86 2.57 2.61 7.81
CA GLN A 86 1.52 2.29 6.83
C GLN A 86 0.97 0.87 6.97
N ARG A 87 1.73 -0.05 7.56
CA ARG A 87 1.24 -1.39 7.86
C ARG A 87 0.36 -1.32 9.11
N LEU A 88 -0.90 -1.66 8.91
CA LEU A 88 -1.97 -1.60 9.89
C LEU A 88 -1.92 -2.83 10.81
N PHE A 89 -0.86 -2.94 11.61
CA PHE A 89 -0.64 -4.06 12.53
C PHE A 89 -1.31 -3.86 13.90
N PRO A 90 -2.23 -4.74 14.33
CA PRO A 90 -2.93 -4.65 15.60
C PRO A 90 -1.97 -5.07 16.71
N THR A 91 -1.53 -4.09 17.48
CA THR A 91 -0.50 -4.22 18.53
C THR A 91 -1.01 -4.88 19.80
N ARG A 92 -1.72 -6.01 19.70
CA ARG A 92 -2.24 -6.73 20.86
C ARG A 92 -1.19 -7.62 21.52
N HIS A 93 -0.41 -8.37 20.72
CA HIS A 93 0.45 -9.45 21.25
C HIS A 93 1.95 -9.35 20.94
N ALA A 94 2.40 -8.38 20.14
CA ALA A 94 3.80 -8.29 19.74
C ALA A 94 4.29 -6.86 19.53
N GLN A 95 5.56 -6.64 19.86
CA GLN A 95 6.28 -5.45 19.43
C GLN A 95 6.53 -5.55 17.92
N LEU A 96 6.14 -4.52 17.17
CA LEU A 96 6.41 -4.48 15.75
C LEU A 96 7.90 -4.20 15.53
N HIS A 97 8.56 -5.08 14.77
CA HIS A 97 9.96 -4.95 14.41
C HIS A 97 10.14 -5.25 12.92
N TYR A 98 10.83 -4.35 12.21
CA TYR A 98 11.33 -4.60 10.86
C TYR A 98 12.82 -4.89 10.95
N PRO A 99 13.27 -6.11 10.62
CA PRO A 99 14.71 -6.40 10.56
C PRO A 99 15.37 -5.74 9.35
N VAL A 100 16.70 -5.71 9.35
CA VAL A 100 17.51 -5.23 8.23
C VAL A 100 17.10 -5.92 6.93
N ASN A 101 17.04 -5.16 5.84
CA ASN A 101 16.64 -5.62 4.50
C ASN A 101 15.21 -6.15 4.37
N ARG A 102 14.37 -6.04 5.43
CA ARG A 102 12.98 -6.51 5.38
C ARG A 102 12.12 -5.64 4.47
N MET A 103 12.25 -4.33 4.59
CA MET A 103 11.45 -3.38 3.82
C MET A 103 11.88 -3.40 2.35
N PHE A 104 13.18 -3.27 2.11
CA PHE A 104 13.86 -3.36 0.81
C PHE A 104 15.37 -3.56 1.05
N SER A 105 16.14 -3.92 0.02
CA SER A 105 17.59 -4.10 0.13
C SER A 105 18.29 -2.81 0.57
N GLY A 106 19.09 -2.88 1.63
CA GLY A 106 19.76 -1.73 2.25
C GLY A 106 18.96 -1.04 3.36
N SER A 107 17.69 -1.40 3.56
CA SER A 107 16.87 -0.85 4.65
C SER A 107 17.42 -1.25 6.03
N LYS A 108 17.43 -0.29 6.96
CA LYS A 108 17.84 -0.50 8.36
C LYS A 108 16.73 -1.14 9.17
N ALA A 109 17.10 -1.72 10.31
CA ALA A 109 16.13 -2.22 11.26
C ALA A 109 15.36 -1.07 11.92
N VAL A 110 14.09 -1.30 12.21
CA VAL A 110 13.22 -0.35 12.92
C VAL A 110 12.44 -1.11 13.98
N THR A 111 12.46 -0.61 15.21
CA THR A 111 11.73 -1.20 16.33
C THR A 111 10.75 -0.18 16.88
N PHE A 112 9.47 -0.50 16.83
CA PHE A 112 8.44 0.42 17.27
C PHE A 112 8.20 0.28 18.77
N LYS A 113 8.01 1.42 19.43
CA LYS A 113 7.53 1.46 20.81
C LYS A 113 6.01 1.40 20.83
N GLN A 114 5.47 0.92 21.96
CA GLN A 114 4.04 0.88 22.19
C GLN A 114 3.69 1.86 23.29
N GLN A 115 2.59 2.57 23.11
CA GLN A 115 1.97 3.39 24.14
C GLN A 115 0.57 2.87 24.43
N THR A 116 0.10 3.05 25.66
CA THR A 116 -1.21 2.58 26.12
C THR A 116 -2.08 3.77 26.51
N TYR A 117 -3.31 3.81 26.00
CA TYR A 117 -4.34 4.73 26.47
C TYR A 117 -5.36 3.98 27.33
N THR A 118 -5.90 4.68 28.32
CA THR A 118 -6.98 4.17 29.19
C THR A 118 -8.18 5.11 29.12
N ASN A 119 -9.36 4.57 28.87
CA ASN A 119 -10.58 5.38 28.85
C ASN A 119 -11.15 5.60 30.26
N GLN A 120 -12.22 6.41 30.35
CA GLN A 120 -12.95 6.67 31.58
C GLN A 120 -13.39 5.40 32.31
N GLY A 121 -13.86 4.39 31.56
CA GLY A 121 -14.28 3.08 32.05
C GLY A 121 -13.16 2.09 32.40
N GLY A 122 -11.89 2.50 32.34
CA GLY A 122 -10.75 1.66 32.72
C GLY A 122 -10.33 0.60 31.70
N LYS A 123 -10.94 0.56 30.51
CA LYS A 123 -10.49 -0.27 29.39
C LYS A 123 -9.25 0.36 28.75
N THR A 124 -8.37 -0.50 28.24
CA THR A 124 -7.09 -0.07 27.68
C THR A 124 -6.98 -0.38 26.19
N ILE A 125 -6.16 0.39 25.48
CA ILE A 125 -5.76 0.08 24.10
C ILE A 125 -4.29 0.40 23.90
N LYS A 126 -3.55 -0.58 23.38
CA LYS A 126 -2.14 -0.42 23.00
C LYS A 126 -2.04 0.00 21.54
N TYR A 127 -1.27 1.03 21.25
CA TYR A 127 -1.01 1.53 19.90
C TYR A 127 0.49 1.74 19.66
N LEU A 128 0.89 1.90 18.39
CA LEU A 128 2.28 2.16 18.01
C LEU A 128 2.61 3.64 18.18
N GLU A 129 3.69 3.93 18.88
CA GLU A 129 4.29 5.27 18.86
C GLU A 129 4.81 5.59 17.45
N LYS A 130 4.88 6.89 17.13
CA LYS A 130 5.50 7.33 15.90
C LYS A 130 6.99 6.97 15.89
N PRO A 131 7.55 6.59 14.73
CA PRO A 131 8.98 6.37 14.58
C PRO A 131 9.78 7.59 14.99
N THR A 132 10.99 7.35 15.48
CA THR A 132 11.89 8.43 15.88
C THR A 132 12.43 9.16 14.65
N LYS A 133 12.96 10.38 14.86
CA LYS A 133 13.67 11.13 13.82
C LYS A 133 14.81 10.31 13.21
N GLU A 134 15.54 9.56 14.02
CA GLU A 134 16.61 8.66 13.54
C GLU A 134 16.07 7.58 12.59
N ASP A 135 14.97 6.91 12.94
CA ASP A 135 14.33 5.91 12.08
C ASP A 135 13.95 6.51 10.71
N THR A 136 13.39 7.73 10.71
CA THR A 136 12.97 8.40 9.47
C THR A 136 14.14 8.82 8.60
N GLU A 137 15.24 9.30 9.18
CA GLU A 137 16.42 9.70 8.42
C GLU A 137 17.12 8.47 7.83
N ASN A 138 17.22 7.39 8.60
CA ASN A 138 17.73 6.10 8.12
C ASN A 138 16.91 5.57 6.93
N LEU A 139 15.57 5.68 7.00
CA LEU A 139 14.70 5.33 5.88
C LEU A 139 14.96 6.24 4.66
N LYS A 140 15.02 7.55 4.85
CA LYS A 140 15.23 8.53 3.77
C LYS A 140 16.52 8.22 2.99
N GLN A 141 17.63 8.07 3.69
CA GLN A 141 18.93 7.80 3.07
C GLN A 141 18.93 6.45 2.34
N ALA A 142 18.38 5.40 2.97
CA ALA A 142 18.28 4.08 2.36
C ALA A 142 17.42 4.11 1.08
N CYS A 143 16.30 4.84 1.08
CA CYS A 143 15.47 5.01 -0.10
C CYS A 143 16.20 5.73 -1.23
N ILE A 144 16.84 6.87 -0.95
CA ILE A 144 17.60 7.63 -1.98
C ILE A 144 18.66 6.73 -2.62
N GLN A 145 19.39 5.96 -1.81
CA GLN A 145 20.41 5.05 -2.31
C GLN A 145 19.83 3.90 -3.14
N ALA A 146 18.77 3.25 -2.66
CA ALA A 146 18.17 2.10 -3.33
C ALA A 146 17.49 2.50 -4.65
N LEU A 147 16.82 3.67 -4.67
CA LEU A 147 16.14 4.20 -5.86
C LEU A 147 17.10 4.52 -7.01
N ALA A 148 18.35 4.87 -6.71
CA ALA A 148 19.40 5.12 -7.70
C ALA A 148 19.96 3.84 -8.34
N GLY A 149 19.65 2.66 -7.81
CA GLY A 149 20.08 1.38 -8.38
C GLY A 149 19.54 1.19 -9.80
N THR A 150 20.40 0.79 -10.73
CA THR A 150 20.03 0.58 -12.15
C THR A 150 19.99 -0.90 -12.51
N LYS A 151 19.03 -1.26 -13.36
CA LYS A 151 18.87 -2.61 -13.93
C LYS A 151 18.50 -2.48 -15.41
N PRO A 152 18.72 -3.54 -16.22
CA PRO A 152 18.16 -3.58 -17.55
C PRO A 152 16.64 -3.37 -17.56
N GLU A 153 16.15 -2.58 -18.52
CA GLU A 153 14.72 -2.24 -18.65
C GLU A 153 13.84 -3.50 -18.75
N SER A 154 14.36 -4.55 -19.39
CA SER A 154 13.73 -5.86 -19.54
C SER A 154 13.42 -6.56 -18.20
N GLN A 155 14.13 -6.21 -17.12
CA GLN A 155 13.98 -6.84 -15.80
C GLN A 155 12.86 -6.24 -14.94
N PHE A 156 12.31 -5.08 -15.33
CA PHE A 156 11.19 -4.45 -14.61
C PHE A 156 9.81 -4.95 -15.05
N ALA A 157 9.74 -5.74 -16.13
CA ALA A 157 8.49 -6.33 -16.60
C ALA A 157 7.93 -7.31 -15.56
N VAL A 158 6.58 -7.39 -15.49
CA VAL A 158 5.90 -8.36 -14.62
C VAL A 158 6.40 -9.77 -14.94
N PRO A 159 6.97 -10.49 -13.95
CA PRO A 159 7.49 -11.83 -14.18
C PRO A 159 6.41 -12.77 -14.70
N ARG A 160 6.66 -13.39 -15.86
CA ARG A 160 5.90 -14.56 -16.32
C ARG A 160 6.38 -15.81 -15.59
N ASP A 161 5.66 -16.93 -15.69
CA ASP A 161 6.00 -18.17 -14.99
C ASP A 161 7.45 -18.63 -15.24
N ASN A 162 7.94 -18.41 -16.46
CA ASN A 162 9.29 -18.73 -16.91
C ASN A 162 10.33 -17.59 -16.74
N ALA A 163 10.02 -16.54 -15.98
CA ALA A 163 10.96 -15.46 -15.74
C ALA A 163 12.22 -15.93 -15.00
N THR A 164 13.36 -15.34 -15.35
CA THR A 164 14.64 -15.59 -14.69
C THR A 164 14.59 -15.18 -13.21
N LYS A 165 15.56 -15.67 -12.43
CA LYS A 165 15.68 -15.31 -11.02
C LYS A 165 15.89 -13.80 -10.86
N GLU A 166 16.72 -13.21 -11.71
CA GLU A 166 17.06 -11.80 -11.71
C GLU A 166 15.83 -10.93 -11.99
N ASN A 167 14.98 -11.33 -12.95
CA ASN A 167 13.72 -10.64 -13.21
C ASN A 167 12.78 -10.69 -12.00
N LYS A 168 12.65 -11.87 -11.35
CA LYS A 168 11.81 -12.03 -10.16
C LYS A 168 12.32 -11.18 -8.98
N GLU A 169 13.63 -11.14 -8.77
CA GLU A 169 14.27 -10.34 -7.72
C GLU A 169 14.12 -8.84 -7.99
N THR A 170 14.41 -8.37 -9.21
CA THR A 170 14.25 -6.96 -9.59
C THR A 170 12.80 -6.50 -9.44
N PHE A 171 11.82 -7.29 -9.87
CA PHE A 171 10.41 -6.96 -9.71
C PHE A 171 9.94 -6.97 -8.25
N SER A 172 10.41 -7.93 -7.45
CA SER A 172 10.14 -7.97 -6.00
C SER A 172 10.72 -6.75 -5.30
N GLU A 173 11.93 -6.34 -5.66
CA GLU A 173 12.58 -5.16 -5.10
C GLU A 173 11.86 -3.87 -5.52
N LEU A 174 11.46 -3.74 -6.80
CA LEU A 174 10.63 -2.62 -7.27
C LEU A 174 9.32 -2.55 -6.47
N SER A 175 8.67 -3.68 -6.21
CA SER A 175 7.41 -3.73 -5.45
C SER A 175 7.60 -3.26 -4.00
N ARG A 176 8.74 -3.60 -3.39
CA ARG A 176 9.15 -3.16 -2.05
C ARG A 176 9.46 -1.67 -2.02
N LEU A 177 10.24 -1.17 -2.98
CA LEU A 177 10.55 0.27 -3.10
C LEU A 177 9.28 1.08 -3.38
N ARG A 178 8.34 0.56 -4.17
CA ARG A 178 7.01 1.14 -4.33
C ARG A 178 6.23 1.20 -3.02
N GLU A 179 6.40 0.24 -2.11
CA GLU A 179 5.72 0.24 -0.81
C GLU A 179 6.36 1.25 0.15
N TRP A 180 7.69 1.26 0.24
CA TRP A 180 8.43 1.91 1.32
C TRP A 180 9.19 3.19 0.93
N CYS A 181 9.33 3.49 -0.37
CA CYS A 181 10.08 4.65 -0.85
C CYS A 181 9.21 5.57 -1.74
N THR A 182 7.89 5.48 -1.61
CA THR A 182 6.93 6.41 -2.23
C THR A 182 6.03 7.04 -1.18
N GLU A 183 5.65 8.29 -1.39
CA GLU A 183 4.67 8.97 -0.56
C GLU A 183 3.27 8.37 -0.80
N PRO A 184 2.68 7.67 0.19
CA PRO A 184 1.42 6.98 -0.01
C PRO A 184 0.24 7.94 0.06
N LYS A 185 -0.74 7.70 -0.82
CA LYS A 185 -2.11 8.19 -0.66
C LYS A 185 -2.95 7.17 0.09
N VAL A 186 -4.09 7.57 0.62
CA VAL A 186 -5.03 6.66 1.29
C VAL A 186 -5.35 5.45 0.42
N LYS A 187 -5.69 5.66 -0.86
CA LYS A 187 -5.95 4.55 -1.80
C LYS A 187 -4.79 3.56 -1.94
N HIS A 188 -3.54 4.04 -1.89
CA HIS A 188 -2.37 3.18 -2.00
C HIS A 188 -2.25 2.27 -0.78
N VAL A 189 -2.49 2.80 0.41
CA VAL A 189 -2.45 2.03 1.66
C VAL A 189 -3.59 1.00 1.68
N LEU A 190 -4.82 1.40 1.39
CA LEU A 190 -5.96 0.47 1.36
C LEU A 190 -5.74 -0.68 0.35
N ALA A 191 -5.21 -0.38 -0.84
CA ALA A 191 -4.88 -1.40 -1.84
C ALA A 191 -3.75 -2.34 -1.40
N ARG A 192 -2.71 -1.82 -0.71
CA ARG A 192 -1.65 -2.65 -0.09
C ARG A 192 -2.24 -3.62 0.94
N HIS A 193 -3.29 -3.18 1.63
CA HIS A 193 -4.10 -3.93 2.58
C HIS A 193 -5.22 -4.78 1.97
N LYS A 194 -5.18 -5.01 0.64
CA LYS A 194 -6.09 -5.92 -0.08
C LYS A 194 -7.58 -5.56 0.02
N LEU A 195 -7.89 -4.33 0.41
CA LEU A 195 -9.25 -3.80 0.35
C LEU A 195 -9.56 -3.44 -1.10
N THR A 196 -10.69 -3.93 -1.60
CA THR A 196 -11.17 -3.63 -2.95
C THR A 196 -11.91 -2.31 -2.92
N LEU A 197 -11.28 -1.26 -3.45
CA LEU A 197 -11.89 0.07 -3.50
C LEU A 197 -13.08 0.09 -4.47
N LEU A 198 -14.16 0.73 -4.07
CA LEU A 198 -15.34 0.95 -4.90
C LEU A 198 -15.07 2.07 -5.91
N ASN A 199 -15.71 1.99 -7.08
CA ASN A 199 -15.67 3.04 -8.07
C ASN A 199 -16.38 4.30 -7.54
N THR A 200 -15.64 5.41 -7.49
CA THR A 200 -16.11 6.70 -6.98
C THR A 200 -16.59 7.65 -8.08
N ASP A 201 -16.60 7.25 -9.35
CA ASP A 201 -17.15 8.04 -10.45
C ASP A 201 -18.68 8.09 -10.32
N GLU A 202 -19.20 9.30 -10.13
CA GLU A 202 -20.62 9.57 -9.92
C GLU A 202 -21.49 9.12 -11.10
N ASN A 203 -20.91 8.95 -12.30
CA ASN A 203 -21.63 8.55 -13.52
C ASN A 203 -21.60 7.04 -13.80
N LYS A 204 -20.89 6.26 -12.96
CA LYS A 204 -20.77 4.80 -13.14
C LYS A 204 -21.59 4.07 -12.08
N HIS A 205 -22.33 3.07 -12.52
CA HIS A 205 -23.27 2.29 -11.69
C HIS A 205 -22.81 0.85 -11.42
N GLU A 206 -21.58 0.49 -11.81
CA GLU A 206 -21.06 -0.88 -11.72
C GLU A 206 -20.97 -1.43 -10.29
N ASP A 207 -20.75 -0.54 -9.30
CA ASP A 207 -20.62 -0.89 -7.88
C ASP A 207 -21.86 -0.46 -7.05
N ASP A 208 -22.97 -0.07 -7.67
CA ASP A 208 -24.12 0.50 -6.93
C ASP A 208 -24.71 -0.48 -5.90
N THR A 209 -24.70 -1.79 -6.18
CA THR A 209 -25.13 -2.80 -5.21
C THR A 209 -24.20 -2.83 -3.99
N ASP A 210 -22.89 -2.76 -4.21
CA ASP A 210 -21.91 -2.72 -3.12
C ASP A 210 -22.01 -1.42 -2.32
N TRP A 211 -22.24 -0.28 -2.99
CA TRP A 211 -22.52 1.00 -2.32
C TRP A 211 -23.74 0.91 -1.40
N LYS A 212 -24.81 0.27 -1.85
CA LYS A 212 -26.00 0.05 -1.01
C LYS A 212 -25.69 -0.87 0.18
N GLU A 213 -24.90 -1.93 -0.02
CA GLU A 213 -24.46 -2.80 1.09
C GLU A 213 -23.63 -2.03 2.12
N VAL A 214 -22.70 -1.17 1.67
CA VAL A 214 -21.90 -0.33 2.58
C VAL A 214 -22.79 0.62 3.39
N ILE A 215 -23.68 1.36 2.73
CA ILE A 215 -24.55 2.35 3.39
C ILE A 215 -25.53 1.68 4.35
N ALA A 216 -26.11 0.54 3.96
CA ALA A 216 -27.02 -0.23 4.81
C ALA A 216 -26.31 -1.10 5.87
N GLY A 217 -24.98 -1.08 5.94
CA GLY A 217 -24.17 -1.96 6.81
C GLY A 217 -24.34 -1.75 8.32
N GLY A 218 -24.98 -0.65 8.72
CA GLY A 218 -25.37 -0.35 10.10
C GLY A 218 -24.84 0.97 10.66
N TRP A 219 -23.81 1.56 10.04
CA TRP A 219 -23.26 2.87 10.46
C TRP A 219 -24.27 4.00 10.38
N PHE A 220 -25.27 3.90 9.51
CA PHE A 220 -26.34 4.88 9.34
C PHE A 220 -27.68 4.39 9.95
N LYS A 221 -27.61 3.50 10.95
CA LYS A 221 -28.75 2.88 11.63
C LYS A 221 -28.71 3.10 13.15
N LYS A 222 -29.88 3.12 13.79
CA LYS A 222 -30.03 3.09 15.25
C LYS A 222 -29.98 1.65 15.78
N GLU A 223 -29.22 1.41 16.83
CA GLU A 223 -29.15 0.15 17.57
C GLU A 223 -29.58 0.37 19.02
N GLY A 224 -30.82 0.01 19.35
CA GLY A 224 -31.45 0.38 20.62
C GLY A 224 -31.57 1.91 20.73
N ASP A 225 -30.86 2.50 21.70
CA ASP A 225 -30.79 3.96 21.86
C ASP A 225 -29.58 4.60 21.18
N LYS A 226 -28.61 3.79 20.74
CA LYS A 226 -27.40 4.29 20.10
C LYS A 226 -27.63 4.62 18.63
N LYS A 227 -27.23 5.83 18.24
CA LYS A 227 -27.21 6.27 16.84
C LYS A 227 -25.80 6.07 16.29
N ASN A 228 -25.57 5.00 15.54
CA ASN A 228 -24.21 4.66 15.10
C ASN A 228 -23.58 5.72 14.19
N TRP A 229 -24.39 6.56 13.53
CA TRP A 229 -23.89 7.65 12.68
C TRP A 229 -23.24 8.78 13.47
N GLU A 230 -23.44 8.84 14.80
CA GLU A 230 -22.79 9.79 15.70
C GLU A 230 -21.39 9.31 16.13
N SER A 231 -21.07 8.02 15.90
CA SER A 231 -19.78 7.39 16.22
C SER A 231 -18.77 7.39 15.04
N GLN A 232 -19.06 8.10 13.95
CA GLN A 232 -18.19 8.26 12.79
C GLN A 232 -17.98 9.74 12.42
N THR A 233 -16.90 10.07 11.73
CA THR A 233 -16.53 11.43 11.31
C THR A 233 -16.42 11.61 9.79
N PHE A 234 -16.60 10.53 9.02
CA PHE A 234 -16.43 10.50 7.58
C PHE A 234 -17.50 11.32 6.84
N ILE A 235 -18.76 11.14 7.23
CA ILE A 235 -19.88 11.96 6.79
C ILE A 235 -20.13 13.05 7.83
N LYS A 236 -19.71 14.27 7.49
CA LYS A 236 -19.80 15.44 8.38
C LYS A 236 -21.22 15.92 8.61
N ASP A 237 -22.03 15.98 7.55
CA ASP A 237 -23.44 16.38 7.63
C ASP A 237 -24.34 15.14 7.52
N THR A 238 -24.42 14.40 8.62
CA THR A 238 -25.29 13.22 8.74
C THR A 238 -26.76 13.59 8.64
N SER A 239 -27.15 14.84 8.94
CA SER A 239 -28.55 15.29 8.86
C SER A 239 -29.01 15.32 7.42
N THR A 240 -28.23 15.97 6.55
CA THR A 240 -28.51 16.00 5.11
C THR A 240 -28.41 14.61 4.49
N PHE A 241 -27.45 13.79 4.92
CA PHE A 241 -27.27 12.43 4.41
C PHE A 241 -28.45 11.49 4.74
N LEU A 242 -28.97 11.56 5.97
CA LEU A 242 -30.10 10.74 6.42
C LEU A 242 -31.46 11.32 5.99
N GLY A 243 -31.56 12.64 5.82
CA GLY A 243 -32.81 13.33 5.54
C GLY A 243 -33.89 12.99 6.57
N ASN A 244 -35.09 12.66 6.09
CA ASN A 244 -36.24 12.32 6.93
C ASN A 244 -36.04 11.04 7.77
N LYS A 245 -35.01 10.22 7.50
CA LYS A 245 -34.71 8.99 8.26
C LYS A 245 -33.94 9.26 9.54
N LYS A 246 -33.44 10.49 9.74
CA LYS A 246 -32.67 10.86 10.94
C LYS A 246 -33.49 10.73 12.23
N ASP A 247 -34.78 11.08 12.15
CA ASP A 247 -35.68 11.12 13.31
C ASP A 247 -36.33 9.76 13.59
N SER A 248 -36.04 8.74 12.77
CA SER A 248 -36.50 7.36 12.93
C SER A 248 -35.33 6.41 13.25
N ASN A 249 -35.26 5.26 12.57
CA ASN A 249 -34.23 4.25 12.78
C ASN A 249 -33.00 4.42 11.85
N GLY A 250 -32.98 5.45 11.00
CA GLY A 250 -31.95 5.61 9.97
C GLY A 250 -32.20 4.75 8.73
N ILE A 251 -31.13 4.22 8.14
CA ILE A 251 -31.16 3.34 6.96
C ILE A 251 -31.12 1.89 7.45
N GLU A 252 -32.22 1.16 7.33
CA GLU A 252 -32.33 -0.19 7.90
C GLU A 252 -32.02 -1.31 6.91
N SER A 253 -32.12 -1.02 5.61
CA SER A 253 -31.98 -2.00 4.54
C SER A 253 -31.37 -1.42 3.26
N ILE A 254 -30.89 -2.30 2.39
CA ILE A 254 -30.37 -1.95 1.05
C ILE A 254 -31.42 -1.21 0.21
N SER A 255 -32.70 -1.57 0.35
CA SER A 255 -33.82 -0.91 -0.34
C SER A 255 -34.07 0.52 0.14
N ASP A 256 -33.60 0.87 1.34
CA ASP A 256 -33.74 2.24 1.87
C ASP A 256 -32.67 3.18 1.32
N VAL A 257 -31.65 2.69 0.63
CA VAL A 257 -30.55 3.52 0.15
C VAL A 257 -30.96 4.25 -1.14
N THR A 258 -30.85 5.58 -1.14
CA THR A 258 -31.17 6.42 -2.30
C THR A 258 -29.95 6.69 -3.18
N GLU A 259 -30.18 7.11 -4.42
CA GLU A 259 -29.11 7.47 -5.35
C GLU A 259 -28.31 8.69 -4.86
N GLU A 260 -28.96 9.64 -4.20
CA GLU A 260 -28.31 10.82 -3.62
C GLU A 260 -27.33 10.45 -2.52
N GLN A 261 -27.67 9.44 -1.71
CA GLN A 261 -26.78 8.92 -0.66
C GLN A 261 -25.55 8.23 -1.25
N ILE A 262 -25.74 7.42 -2.30
CA ILE A 262 -24.64 6.80 -3.05
C ILE A 262 -23.72 7.88 -3.63
N LYS A 263 -24.30 8.89 -4.28
CA LYS A 263 -23.55 10.01 -4.89
C LYS A 263 -22.77 10.82 -3.85
N ALA A 264 -23.39 11.12 -2.72
CA ALA A 264 -22.74 11.82 -1.61
C ALA A 264 -21.53 11.02 -1.07
N LEU A 265 -21.69 9.69 -0.91
CA LEU A 265 -20.61 8.83 -0.44
C LEU A 265 -19.49 8.67 -1.48
N LYS A 266 -19.83 8.48 -2.77
CA LYS A 266 -18.86 8.45 -3.89
C LYS A 266 -17.98 9.69 -3.89
N LYS A 267 -18.59 10.88 -3.80
CA LYS A 267 -17.87 12.17 -3.76
C LYS A 267 -16.93 12.26 -2.55
N GLN A 268 -17.40 11.89 -1.37
CA GLN A 268 -16.57 11.90 -0.16
C GLN A 268 -15.40 10.93 -0.27
N CYS A 269 -15.65 9.72 -0.79
CA CYS A 269 -14.61 8.73 -1.04
C CYS A 269 -13.58 9.19 -2.07
N GLN A 270 -13.99 9.83 -3.16
CA GLN A 270 -13.07 10.36 -4.16
C GLN A 270 -12.07 11.35 -3.53
N VAL A 271 -12.56 12.24 -2.67
CA VAL A 271 -11.72 13.21 -1.95
C VAL A 271 -10.80 12.50 -0.95
N ALA A 272 -11.33 11.60 -0.12
CA ALA A 272 -10.56 10.91 0.91
C ALA A 272 -9.45 10.01 0.32
N LEU A 273 -9.74 9.29 -0.76
CA LEU A 273 -8.83 8.33 -1.39
C LEU A 273 -7.60 9.00 -2.03
N GLU A 274 -7.72 10.24 -2.50
CA GLU A 274 -6.64 11.00 -3.15
C GLU A 274 -5.74 11.76 -2.18
N LYS A 275 -6.12 11.88 -0.91
CA LYS A 275 -5.28 12.53 0.10
C LYS A 275 -4.05 11.72 0.44
N ASN A 276 -3.02 12.42 0.89
CA ASN A 276 -1.83 11.80 1.48
C ASN A 276 -2.24 11.00 2.71
N PHE A 277 -1.66 9.81 2.85
CA PHE A 277 -1.89 8.97 4.00
C PHE A 277 -1.24 9.58 5.24
N GLU A 278 -2.05 9.75 6.28
CA GLU A 278 -1.62 10.19 7.60
C GLU A 278 -2.12 9.21 8.66
N ARG A 279 -1.25 8.92 9.63
CA ARG A 279 -1.59 8.12 10.81
C ARG A 279 -1.28 8.90 12.08
N LYS A 280 -2.29 9.15 12.88
CA LYS A 280 -2.25 9.89 14.15
C LYS A 280 -2.88 9.06 15.26
N SER A 281 -4.01 8.42 15.01
CA SER A 281 -4.85 7.84 16.05
C SER A 281 -5.26 6.38 15.82
N PHE A 282 -4.77 5.67 14.81
CA PHE A 282 -5.11 4.26 14.62
C PHE A 282 -4.69 3.36 15.79
N TYR A 283 -5.59 2.63 16.46
CA TYR A 283 -6.94 2.15 16.05
C TYR A 283 -8.14 2.83 16.72
N LEU A 284 -7.93 4.01 17.29
CA LEU A 284 -8.88 4.64 18.19
C LEU A 284 -10.15 5.06 17.44
N THR A 285 -11.30 4.72 18.02
CA THR A 285 -12.62 5.13 17.54
C THR A 285 -12.98 6.51 18.07
N LYS A 286 -14.00 7.14 17.49
CA LYS A 286 -14.54 8.42 17.98
C LYS A 286 -14.87 8.33 19.46
N ASP A 287 -15.70 7.35 19.82
CA ASP A 287 -16.16 7.13 21.18
C ASP A 287 -14.98 6.95 22.15
N PHE A 288 -13.95 6.19 21.77
CA PHE A 288 -12.78 6.01 22.63
C PHE A 288 -12.01 7.30 22.82
N ILE A 289 -11.72 8.01 21.71
CA ILE A 289 -11.01 9.30 21.72
C ILE A 289 -11.73 10.27 22.65
N ASP A 290 -13.06 10.35 22.58
CA ASP A 290 -13.88 11.20 23.42
C ASP A 290 -13.85 10.84 24.91
N ASP A 291 -13.63 9.56 25.23
CA ASP A 291 -13.56 9.02 26.59
C ASP A 291 -12.12 8.90 27.16
N ILE A 292 -11.08 9.41 26.50
CA ILE A 292 -9.69 9.37 27.04
C ILE A 292 -9.59 10.30 28.26
N LYS A 293 -9.02 9.81 29.36
CA LYS A 293 -8.83 10.58 30.61
C LYS A 293 -7.72 11.65 30.51
N ASP A 294 -6.75 11.44 29.63
CA ASP A 294 -5.49 12.20 29.59
C ASP A 294 -5.54 13.41 28.64
N GLY A 295 -4.76 14.45 28.97
CA GLY A 295 -4.60 15.65 28.12
C GLY A 295 -3.86 15.42 26.79
N ASN A 296 -3.37 14.20 26.54
CA ASN A 296 -2.69 13.79 25.29
C ASN A 296 -3.62 13.00 24.36
N LYS A 297 -4.91 13.35 24.35
CA LYS A 297 -5.93 12.81 23.45
C LYS A 297 -5.61 13.18 22.00
N PRO A 298 -5.69 12.24 21.04
CA PRO A 298 -5.59 12.58 19.62
C PRO A 298 -6.74 13.47 19.15
N ASP A 299 -6.43 14.46 18.31
CA ASP A 299 -7.41 15.47 17.87
C ASP A 299 -8.50 14.92 16.94
N SER A 300 -8.23 13.83 16.22
CA SER A 300 -9.15 13.26 15.24
C SER A 300 -8.91 11.77 14.98
N ILE A 301 -9.91 11.11 14.38
CA ILE A 301 -9.77 9.79 13.77
C ILE A 301 -8.96 9.93 12.48
N ASP A 302 -8.14 8.94 12.16
CA ASP A 302 -7.42 8.94 10.88
C ASP A 302 -8.37 8.65 9.72
N GLU A 303 -8.37 9.51 8.71
CA GLU A 303 -9.30 9.43 7.58
C GLU A 303 -9.23 8.09 6.83
N PHE A 304 -8.06 7.46 6.75
CA PHE A 304 -7.93 6.16 6.09
C PHE A 304 -8.74 5.07 6.81
N GLN A 305 -8.92 5.16 8.13
CA GLN A 305 -9.64 4.15 8.90
C GLN A 305 -11.09 4.09 8.47
N GLU A 306 -11.71 5.25 8.31
CA GLU A 306 -13.10 5.37 7.92
C GLU A 306 -13.26 5.19 6.40
N ALA A 307 -12.30 5.66 5.60
CA ALA A 307 -12.28 5.35 4.17
C ALA A 307 -12.26 3.84 3.90
N ALA A 308 -11.62 3.04 4.76
CA ALA A 308 -11.72 1.58 4.66
C ALA A 308 -13.13 1.05 4.91
N LEU A 309 -13.89 1.65 5.84
CA LEU A 309 -15.26 1.26 6.17
C LEU A 309 -16.23 1.61 5.04
N PHE A 310 -16.04 2.78 4.43
CA PHE A 310 -17.02 3.40 3.54
C PHE A 310 -16.67 3.34 2.06
N CYS A 311 -15.40 3.20 1.68
CA CYS A 311 -14.95 3.31 0.28
C CYS A 311 -14.47 1.97 -0.30
N SER A 312 -14.72 0.85 0.38
CA SER A 312 -14.29 -0.47 -0.06
C SER A 312 -15.43 -1.48 0.01
N LYS A 313 -15.35 -2.52 -0.84
CA LYS A 313 -16.26 -3.66 -0.78
C LYS A 313 -16.18 -4.28 0.62
N PRO A 314 -17.33 -4.66 1.23
CA PRO A 314 -17.35 -5.27 2.55
C PRO A 314 -16.40 -6.47 2.67
N MET A 315 -15.47 -6.41 3.62
CA MET A 315 -14.50 -7.46 3.91
C MET A 315 -14.62 -7.88 5.37
N SER A 316 -14.68 -9.19 5.65
CA SER A 316 -14.71 -9.69 7.03
C SER A 316 -13.36 -9.56 7.72
N ALA A 317 -13.35 -9.42 9.05
CA ALA A 317 -12.12 -9.32 9.83
C ALA A 317 -11.25 -10.58 9.67
N GLY A 318 -11.87 -11.76 9.65
CA GLY A 318 -11.18 -13.03 9.43
C GLY A 318 -10.57 -13.13 8.03
N ASP A 319 -11.27 -12.65 6.99
CA ASP A 319 -10.70 -12.56 5.65
C ASP A 319 -9.52 -11.61 5.60
N TYR A 320 -9.62 -10.47 6.27
CA TYR A 320 -8.56 -9.47 6.30
C TYR A 320 -7.28 -10.00 6.96
N VAL A 321 -7.42 -10.65 8.12
CA VAL A 321 -6.31 -11.29 8.81
C VAL A 321 -5.60 -12.31 7.90
N LYS A 322 -6.36 -13.15 7.19
CA LYS A 322 -5.79 -14.18 6.31
C LYS A 322 -5.18 -13.60 5.02
N LYS A 323 -5.91 -12.74 4.33
CA LYS A 323 -5.56 -12.27 2.97
C LYS A 323 -4.61 -11.08 2.97
N ALA A 324 -4.84 -10.10 3.84
CA ALA A 324 -4.07 -8.86 3.88
C ALA A 324 -2.89 -8.97 4.83
N MET A 325 -3.12 -9.45 6.05
CA MET A 325 -2.09 -9.51 7.08
C MET A 325 -1.24 -10.78 7.02
N GLN A 326 -1.71 -11.82 6.30
CA GLN A 326 -1.06 -13.14 6.23
C GLN A 326 -0.89 -13.78 7.62
N GLY A 327 -1.77 -13.44 8.56
CA GLY A 327 -1.84 -14.05 9.89
C GLY A 327 -2.80 -15.25 9.92
N ILE A 328 -3.09 -15.69 11.13
CA ILE A 328 -4.13 -16.68 11.42
C ILE A 328 -5.20 -16.05 12.30
N VAL A 329 -6.42 -16.57 12.20
CA VAL A 329 -7.52 -16.18 13.09
C VAL A 329 -7.27 -16.85 14.43
N ASP A 330 -7.24 -16.06 15.50
CA ASP A 330 -7.05 -16.54 16.87
C ASP A 330 -8.10 -17.61 17.21
N GLU A 331 -7.67 -18.68 17.87
CA GLU A 331 -8.52 -19.81 18.24
C GLU A 331 -9.29 -19.55 19.54
N LYS A 332 -8.84 -18.60 20.37
CA LYS A 332 -9.46 -18.30 21.66
C LYS A 332 -9.30 -16.83 22.06
N LEU A 333 -10.16 -16.36 22.96
CA LEU A 333 -9.98 -15.10 23.67
C LEU A 333 -9.61 -15.40 25.13
N ASP A 334 -8.50 -14.84 25.59
CA ASP A 334 -8.00 -15.01 26.94
C ASP A 334 -8.62 -13.97 27.90
N ALA A 335 -8.53 -14.21 29.21
CA ALA A 335 -9.11 -13.31 30.22
C ALA A 335 -8.54 -11.88 30.14
N ALA A 336 -7.28 -11.72 29.71
CA ALA A 336 -6.65 -10.42 29.53
C ALA A 336 -7.33 -9.59 28.44
N ASP A 337 -7.94 -10.23 27.44
CA ASP A 337 -8.57 -9.55 26.31
C ASP A 337 -9.85 -8.84 26.71
N LYS A 338 -10.49 -9.27 27.80
CA LYS A 338 -11.63 -8.58 28.39
C LYS A 338 -11.29 -7.17 28.87
N GLN A 339 -10.00 -6.85 29.08
CA GLN A 339 -9.55 -5.49 29.44
C GLN A 339 -9.25 -4.61 28.22
N ASP A 340 -9.19 -5.19 27.02
CA ASP A 340 -9.00 -4.42 25.79
C ASP A 340 -10.28 -3.66 25.45
N TYR A 341 -10.14 -2.40 25.02
CA TYR A 341 -11.27 -1.59 24.58
C TYR A 341 -12.05 -2.25 23.43
N CYS A 342 -11.39 -3.04 22.59
CA CYS A 342 -12.04 -3.68 21.45
C CYS A 342 -12.92 -4.88 21.82
N PHE A 343 -12.86 -5.35 23.07
CA PHE A 343 -13.77 -6.39 23.56
C PHE A 343 -15.19 -5.86 23.74
N VAL A 344 -16.17 -6.67 23.34
CA VAL A 344 -17.60 -6.39 23.46
C VAL A 344 -18.25 -7.50 24.30
N ASP A 345 -18.99 -7.11 25.34
CA ASP A 345 -19.69 -8.06 26.19
C ASP A 345 -20.71 -8.88 25.37
N GLY A 346 -20.74 -10.19 25.59
CA GLY A 346 -21.56 -11.13 24.81
C GLY A 346 -20.93 -11.61 23.50
N LYS A 347 -19.75 -11.10 23.13
CA LYS A 347 -18.89 -11.65 22.07
C LYS A 347 -17.67 -12.32 22.69
N ASP A 348 -17.87 -13.53 23.20
CA ASP A 348 -16.85 -14.28 23.95
C ASP A 348 -15.99 -15.19 23.06
N LYS A 349 -16.30 -15.34 21.76
CA LYS A 349 -15.57 -16.23 20.84
C LYS A 349 -14.93 -15.45 19.69
N PRO A 350 -13.75 -15.86 19.19
CA PRO A 350 -13.12 -15.22 18.02
C PRO A 350 -14.02 -15.20 16.77
N ASN A 351 -14.89 -16.20 16.58
CA ASN A 351 -15.85 -16.22 15.47
C ASN A 351 -16.82 -15.03 15.51
N ASP A 352 -17.20 -14.56 16.70
CA ASP A 352 -18.13 -13.42 16.88
C ASP A 352 -17.57 -12.10 16.32
N TYR A 353 -16.25 -12.03 16.17
CA TYR A 353 -15.51 -10.91 15.60
C TYR A 353 -15.06 -11.20 14.16
N SER A 354 -14.73 -12.45 13.83
CA SER A 354 -14.18 -12.82 12.51
C SER A 354 -15.15 -12.52 11.37
N GLU A 355 -16.45 -12.62 11.61
CA GLU A 355 -17.50 -12.37 10.62
C GLU A 355 -17.85 -10.88 10.45
N ILE A 356 -17.36 -10.02 11.34
CA ILE A 356 -17.63 -8.59 11.31
C ILE A 356 -16.98 -7.99 10.06
N LYS A 357 -17.79 -7.34 9.23
CA LYS A 357 -17.32 -6.68 8.02
C LYS A 357 -16.93 -5.22 8.26
N THR A 358 -16.20 -4.64 7.31
CA THR A 358 -15.81 -3.22 7.28
C THR A 358 -16.98 -2.26 7.50
N ASN A 359 -18.18 -2.59 7.02
CA ASN A 359 -19.37 -1.76 7.12
C ASN A 359 -20.25 -2.04 8.36
N ASN A 360 -19.89 -2.99 9.24
CA ASN A 360 -20.67 -3.29 10.44
C ASN A 360 -20.13 -2.55 11.68
N PRO A 361 -20.91 -1.64 12.31
CA PRO A 361 -20.56 -1.14 13.62
C PRO A 361 -20.78 -2.22 14.69
N MET A 362 -19.85 -2.36 15.62
CA MET A 362 -19.98 -3.25 16.77
C MET A 362 -20.22 -2.41 18.03
N SER A 363 -21.45 -1.95 18.23
CA SER A 363 -21.77 -1.00 19.30
C SER A 363 -20.91 0.27 19.22
N GLY A 364 -20.72 0.80 18.01
CA GLY A 364 -19.84 1.94 17.69
C GLY A 364 -18.34 1.64 17.62
N LYS A 365 -17.91 0.41 17.92
CA LYS A 365 -16.54 -0.03 17.60
C LYS A 365 -16.43 -0.36 16.12
N THR A 366 -15.26 -0.10 15.55
CA THR A 366 -15.02 -0.29 14.12
C THR A 366 -14.56 -1.72 13.81
N PHE A 367 -14.63 -2.08 12.53
CA PHE A 367 -14.00 -3.27 11.95
C PHE A 367 -12.57 -3.50 12.45
N TRP A 368 -11.80 -2.44 12.67
CA TRP A 368 -10.43 -2.57 13.12
C TRP A 368 -10.29 -3.14 14.53
N CYS A 369 -11.28 -2.90 15.39
CA CYS A 369 -11.37 -3.59 16.67
C CYS A 369 -11.61 -5.08 16.47
N ALA A 370 -12.46 -5.49 15.53
CA ALA A 370 -12.67 -6.91 15.24
C ALA A 370 -11.38 -7.57 14.76
N VAL A 371 -10.66 -6.94 13.83
CA VAL A 371 -9.34 -7.41 13.37
C VAL A 371 -8.37 -7.57 14.54
N ARG A 372 -8.31 -6.61 15.46
CA ARG A 372 -7.46 -6.69 16.65
C ARG A 372 -7.84 -7.86 17.57
N MET A 373 -9.13 -8.15 17.72
CA MET A 373 -9.61 -9.24 18.57
C MET A 373 -9.35 -10.63 17.97
N VAL A 374 -9.14 -10.75 16.66
CA VAL A 374 -8.98 -12.06 15.99
C VAL A 374 -7.62 -12.28 15.36
N TYR A 375 -6.72 -11.31 15.42
CA TYR A 375 -5.39 -11.46 14.82
C TYR A 375 -4.42 -12.22 15.71
N ASP A 376 -3.85 -13.30 15.18
CA ASP A 376 -2.67 -13.97 15.72
C ASP A 376 -1.57 -14.07 14.62
N PRO A 377 -0.31 -13.69 14.90
CA PRO A 377 0.78 -13.84 13.95
C PRO A 377 1.03 -15.31 13.58
N LYS A 378 1.22 -15.55 12.28
CA LYS A 378 1.70 -16.85 11.80
C LYS A 378 3.14 -17.07 12.31
N LYS A 379 3.32 -18.11 13.14
CA LYS A 379 4.61 -18.50 13.72
C LYS A 379 5.62 -18.96 12.68
#